data_AF-A0A261B8I5-F1
#
_entry.id   AF-A0A261B8I5-F1
#
_cell.length_a   1.000
_cell.length_b   1.000
_cell.length_c   1.000
_cell.angle_alpha   90.00
_cell.angle_beta   90.00
_cell.angle_gamma   90.00
#
_symmetry.space_group_name_H-M   'P 1'
#
loop_
_entity.id
_entity.type
_entity.pdbx_description
1 polymer ?
#
loop_
_entity_poly.entity_id
_entity_poly.type
_entity_poly.pdbx_seq_one_letter_code
_entity_poly.pdbx_strand_id
1 'polypeptide(L)'
;MGAKRSSSEEKGKNYARQQSSHYPPPEYQQSLCDTAQAFRKPKNRMFDSEMSMYLLGTLNIDKISQLIHHNNTNHQGSTVEQCGRLVIILDARKIYGEYYKKSSVLKEVIEAVEQLEVMDQVIPPPICKCAGED
;
A
#
# COMPACT_ATOMS: atom_id res chain seq x y z
N MET A 1 -41.34 4.02 52.62
CA MET A 1 -40.26 3.05 52.31
C MET A 1 -40.70 2.32 51.05
N GLY A 2 -40.19 2.68 49.87
CA GLY A 2 -39.02 2.09 49.24
C GLY A 2 -39.08 2.39 47.72
N ALA A 3 -37.92 2.54 47.11
CA ALA A 3 -37.69 3.33 45.91
C ALA A 3 -37.95 2.63 44.56
N LYS A 4 -38.09 3.46 43.51
CA LYS A 4 -37.98 3.15 42.08
C LYS A 4 -36.75 2.29 41.74
N ARG A 5 -36.84 1.47 40.67
CA ARG A 5 -35.83 1.22 39.60
C ARG A 5 -36.43 0.24 38.59
N SER A 6 -36.82 0.68 37.39
CA SER A 6 -35.97 0.95 36.21
C SER A 6 -35.45 -0.32 35.55
N SER A 7 -36.08 -0.61 34.40
CA SER A 7 -35.58 -1.40 33.28
C SER A 7 -34.15 -1.01 32.90
N SER A 8 -33.29 -2.00 32.75
CA SER A 8 -32.10 -1.91 31.91
C SER A 8 -31.59 -3.32 31.63
N GLU A 9 -31.89 -3.79 30.42
CA GLU A 9 -31.20 -4.89 29.77
C GLU A 9 -29.69 -4.59 29.77
N GLU A 10 -28.92 -5.34 30.54
CA GLU A 10 -27.46 -5.35 30.43
C GLU A 10 -27.07 -6.03 29.11
N LYS A 11 -27.10 -5.24 28.02
CA LYS A 11 -26.32 -5.55 26.83
C LYS A 11 -24.86 -5.54 27.24
N GLY A 12 -24.33 -6.74 27.48
CA GLY A 12 -22.90 -7.00 27.58
C GLY A 12 -22.21 -6.35 26.40
N LYS A 13 -21.53 -5.23 26.68
CA LYS A 13 -20.68 -4.54 25.71
C LYS A 13 -19.49 -5.46 25.48
N ASN A 14 -19.59 -6.30 24.45
CA ASN A 14 -18.43 -6.92 23.85
C ASN A 14 -17.59 -5.80 23.27
N TYR A 15 -16.65 -5.30 24.07
CA TYR A 15 -15.50 -4.55 23.60
C TYR A 15 -14.61 -5.53 22.83
N ALA A 16 -15.07 -5.92 21.64
CA ALA A 16 -14.23 -6.51 20.62
C ALA A 16 -13.24 -5.40 20.23
N ARG A 17 -12.14 -5.37 20.97
CA ARG A 17 -10.82 -4.85 20.64
C ARG A 17 -10.79 -4.37 19.19
N GLN A 18 -10.90 -3.06 19.01
CA GLN A 18 -10.61 -2.38 17.75
C GLN A 18 -9.22 -2.87 17.30
N GLN A 19 -9.21 -3.86 16.41
CA GLN A 19 -8.00 -4.26 15.73
C GLN A 19 -7.66 -3.11 14.82
N SER A 20 -6.46 -2.58 15.01
CA SER A 20 -5.89 -1.47 14.26
C SER A 20 -6.09 -1.69 12.76
N SER A 21 -6.95 -0.87 12.17
CA SER A 21 -7.24 -0.78 10.73
C SER A 21 -6.09 -0.12 9.97
N HIS A 22 -4.87 -0.66 10.06
CA HIS A 22 -3.69 -0.03 9.44
C HIS A 22 -2.94 -0.92 8.46
N TYR A 23 -3.23 -2.22 8.42
CA TYR A 23 -2.71 -3.11 7.39
C TYR A 23 -3.86 -3.89 6.76
N PRO A 24 -3.84 -4.10 5.44
CA PRO A 24 -4.86 -4.90 4.79
C PRO A 24 -4.82 -6.35 5.32
N PRO A 25 -5.96 -7.05 5.41
CA PRO A 25 -6.04 -8.42 5.93
C PRO A 25 -5.08 -9.39 5.22
N PRO A 26 -4.69 -10.53 5.83
CA PRO A 26 -3.73 -11.48 5.23
C PRO A 26 -4.12 -12.01 3.84
N GLU A 27 -5.42 -12.09 3.56
CA GLU A 27 -6.00 -12.45 2.25
C GLU A 27 -5.66 -11.42 1.15
N TYR A 28 -5.28 -10.20 1.53
CA TYR A 28 -4.83 -9.13 0.65
C TYR A 28 -3.30 -9.05 0.50
N GLN A 29 -2.51 -9.77 1.31
CA GLN A 29 -1.04 -9.71 1.19
C GLN A 29 -0.55 -10.25 -0.16
N GLN A 30 -1.24 -11.26 -0.71
CA GLN A 30 -0.95 -11.78 -2.05
C GLN A 30 -1.27 -10.73 -3.13
N SER A 31 -2.40 -10.03 -2.99
CA SER A 31 -2.76 -8.91 -3.87
C SER A 31 -1.76 -7.74 -3.81
N LEU A 32 -1.13 -7.52 -2.65
CA LEU A 32 -0.18 -6.43 -2.46
C LEU A 32 1.15 -6.73 -3.14
N CYS A 33 1.70 -7.93 -2.97
CA CYS A 33 2.93 -8.35 -3.65
C CYS A 33 2.75 -8.41 -5.18
N ASP A 34 1.59 -8.89 -5.65
CA ASP A 34 1.25 -8.96 -7.08
C ASP A 34 1.16 -7.57 -7.70
N THR A 35 0.46 -6.64 -7.04
CA THR A 35 0.36 -5.25 -7.54
C THR A 35 1.69 -4.49 -7.41
N ALA A 36 2.52 -4.81 -6.40
CA ALA A 36 3.83 -4.21 -6.21
C ALA A 36 4.82 -4.58 -7.33
N GLN A 37 4.55 -5.63 -8.13
CA GLN A 37 5.34 -5.95 -9.32
C GLN A 37 5.37 -4.81 -10.34
N ALA A 38 4.34 -3.95 -10.38
CA ALA A 38 4.32 -2.77 -11.25
C ALA A 38 5.58 -1.88 -11.07
N PHE A 39 6.13 -1.87 -9.86
CA PHE A 39 7.29 -1.06 -9.50
C PHE A 39 8.61 -1.84 -9.45
N ARG A 40 8.61 -3.17 -9.60
CA ARG A 40 9.86 -3.95 -9.64
C ARG A 40 10.40 -4.08 -11.05
N LYS A 41 11.71 -4.21 -11.21
CA LYS A 41 12.31 -4.54 -12.51
C LYS A 41 11.70 -5.86 -13.02
N PRO A 42 11.03 -5.89 -14.17
CA PRO A 42 10.30 -7.06 -14.59
C PRO A 42 11.30 -8.12 -15.05
N LYS A 43 11.10 -9.34 -14.56
CA LYS A 43 11.84 -10.51 -15.03
C LYS A 43 11.52 -10.83 -16.49
N ASN A 44 10.29 -10.52 -16.93
CA ASN A 44 9.81 -10.71 -18.29
C ASN A 44 9.71 -9.38 -19.04
N ARG A 45 10.33 -9.27 -20.22
CA ARG A 45 10.26 -8.06 -21.07
C ARG A 45 8.85 -7.75 -21.60
N MET A 46 7.94 -8.71 -21.58
CA MET A 46 6.51 -8.51 -21.91
C MET A 46 5.74 -7.78 -20.81
N PHE A 47 6.35 -7.55 -19.66
CA PHE A 47 5.77 -6.75 -18.58
C PHE A 47 5.99 -5.26 -18.90
N ASP A 48 5.06 -4.71 -19.67
CA ASP A 48 5.13 -3.36 -20.19
C ASP A 48 4.40 -2.35 -19.30
N SER A 49 4.29 -1.11 -19.81
CA SER A 49 3.58 -0.03 -19.13
C SER A 49 2.07 -0.28 -19.02
N GLU A 50 1.44 -1.03 -19.92
CA GLU A 50 0.00 -1.33 -19.85
C GLU A 50 -0.28 -2.28 -18.69
N MET A 51 0.50 -3.35 -18.54
CA MET A 51 0.41 -4.24 -17.39
C MET A 51 0.64 -3.49 -16.08
N SER A 52 1.63 -2.59 -16.06
CA SER A 52 1.95 -1.77 -14.88
C SER A 52 0.79 -0.81 -14.52
N MET A 53 0.10 -0.25 -15.52
CA MET A 53 -1.11 0.56 -15.31
C MET A 53 -2.27 -0.29 -14.78
N TYR A 54 -2.50 -1.48 -15.35
CA TYR A 54 -3.55 -2.40 -14.90
C TYR A 54 -3.38 -2.81 -13.44
N LEU A 55 -2.17 -3.21 -13.05
CA LEU A 55 -1.84 -3.60 -11.68
C LEU A 55 -2.00 -2.44 -10.69
N LEU A 56 -1.62 -1.23 -11.12
CA LEU A 56 -1.73 -0.06 -10.26
C LEU A 56 -3.20 0.39 -10.08
N GLY A 57 -4.00 0.36 -11.15
CA GLY A 57 -5.38 0.84 -11.16
C GLY A 57 -5.45 2.36 -11.12
N THR A 58 -6.34 2.94 -10.32
CA THR A 58 -6.41 4.40 -10.12
C THR A 58 -5.17 4.94 -9.41
N LEU A 59 -4.73 6.15 -9.75
CA LEU A 59 -3.61 6.78 -9.06
C LEU A 59 -4.01 7.12 -7.62
N ASN A 60 -3.37 6.50 -6.64
CA ASN A 60 -3.60 6.71 -5.22
C ASN A 60 -2.24 6.70 -4.50
N ILE A 61 -1.89 7.83 -3.87
CA ILE A 61 -0.58 8.05 -3.25
C ILE A 61 -0.32 7.02 -2.14
N ASP A 62 -1.28 6.82 -1.24
CA ASP A 62 -1.16 5.88 -0.11
C ASP A 62 -0.93 4.45 -0.58
N LYS A 63 -1.66 4.03 -1.62
CA LYS A 63 -1.45 2.71 -2.22
C LYS A 63 -0.05 2.62 -2.83
N ILE A 64 0.37 3.61 -3.60
CA ILE A 64 1.68 3.62 -4.26
C ILE A 64 2.81 3.55 -3.23
N SER A 65 2.75 4.37 -2.18
CA SER A 65 3.76 4.40 -1.14
C SER A 65 3.83 3.06 -0.39
N GLN A 66 2.69 2.45 -0.08
CA GLN A 66 2.64 1.11 0.51
C GLN A 66 3.27 0.03 -0.39
N LEU A 67 3.04 0.09 -1.70
CA LEU A 67 3.62 -0.87 -2.65
C LEU A 67 5.14 -0.69 -2.77
N ILE A 68 5.62 0.56 -2.85
CA ILE A 68 7.06 0.86 -2.91
C ILE A 68 7.76 0.42 -1.63
N HIS A 69 7.17 0.79 -0.49
CA HIS A 69 7.68 0.43 0.83
C HIS A 69 7.72 -1.09 1.02
N HIS A 70 6.65 -1.80 0.63
CA HIS A 70 6.64 -3.27 0.64
C HIS A 70 7.80 -3.88 -0.15
N ASN A 71 8.07 -3.37 -1.35
CA ASN A 71 9.19 -3.84 -2.17
C ASN A 71 10.55 -3.53 -1.53
N ASN A 72 10.74 -2.36 -0.92
CA ASN A 72 11.97 -2.02 -0.21
C ASN A 72 12.23 -3.00 0.94
N THR A 73 11.20 -3.29 1.73
CA THR A 73 11.28 -4.17 2.90
C THR A 73 11.46 -5.64 2.53
N ASN A 74 10.82 -6.12 1.46
CA ASN A 74 10.68 -7.56 1.21
C ASN A 74 11.33 -8.07 -0.07
N HIS A 75 11.63 -7.18 -1.03
CA HIS A 75 12.00 -7.55 -2.40
C HIS A 75 13.23 -6.80 -2.92
N GLN A 76 14.11 -6.36 -2.00
CA GLN A 76 15.34 -5.60 -2.30
C GLN A 76 15.08 -4.37 -3.21
N GLY A 77 13.91 -3.76 -3.05
CA GLY A 77 13.51 -2.57 -3.80
C GLY A 77 14.29 -1.33 -3.38
N SER A 78 14.32 -0.35 -4.28
CA SER A 78 14.83 1.00 -4.03
C SER A 78 13.78 2.03 -4.38
N THR A 79 13.46 2.94 -3.45
CA THR A 79 12.51 4.04 -3.70
C THR A 79 12.86 4.83 -4.96
N VAL A 80 14.16 5.07 -5.21
CA VAL A 80 14.62 5.81 -6.39
C VAL A 80 14.28 5.09 -7.69
N GLU A 81 14.58 3.80 -7.79
CA GLU A 81 14.30 3.01 -9.00
C GLU A 81 12.80 2.86 -9.25
N GLN A 82 12.04 2.64 -8.17
CA GLN A 82 10.60 2.49 -8.22
C GLN A 82 9.89 3.81 -8.59
N CYS A 83 10.39 4.95 -8.12
CA CYS A 83 9.97 6.28 -8.57
C CYS A 83 10.26 6.51 -10.06
N GLY A 84 11.40 6.01 -10.57
CA GLY A 84 11.69 6.02 -12.01
C GLY A 84 10.64 5.26 -12.83
N ARG A 85 10.16 4.13 -12.31
CA ARG A 85 9.04 3.39 -12.93
C ARG A 85 7.71 4.11 -12.83
N LEU A 86 7.43 4.74 -11.70
CA LEU A 86 6.24 5.56 -11.54
C LEU A 86 6.19 6.65 -12.61
N VAL A 87 7.31 7.29 -12.94
CA VAL A 87 7.37 8.27 -14.05
C VAL A 87 6.93 7.67 -15.38
N ILE A 88 7.38 6.46 -15.71
CA ILE A 88 6.99 5.75 -16.95
C ILE A 88 5.48 5.47 -16.94
N ILE A 89 4.93 5.01 -15.81
CA ILE A 89 3.49 4.75 -15.66
C ILE A 89 2.68 6.04 -15.83
N LEU A 90 3.11 7.14 -15.21
CA LEU A 90 2.46 8.45 -15.35
C LEU A 90 2.49 8.98 -16.79
N ASP A 91 3.54 8.67 -17.56
CA ASP A 91 3.58 9.00 -18.98
C ASP A 91 2.64 8.14 -19.82
N ALA A 92 2.58 6.82 -19.56
CA ALA A 92 1.71 5.92 -20.29
C ALA A 92 0.22 6.26 -20.09
N ARG A 93 -0.16 6.70 -18.89
CA ARG A 93 -1.53 7.14 -18.55
C ARG A 93 -2.06 8.28 -19.41
N LYS A 94 -1.19 9.06 -20.06
CA LYS A 94 -1.59 10.12 -20.99
C LYS A 94 -2.39 9.59 -22.18
N ILE A 95 -2.18 8.33 -22.57
CA ILE A 95 -2.95 7.65 -23.64
C ILE A 95 -4.45 7.58 -23.26
N TYR A 96 -4.77 7.53 -21.96
CA TYR A 96 -6.13 7.52 -21.43
C TYR A 96 -6.62 8.91 -21.01
N GLY A 97 -5.91 9.98 -21.36
CA GLY A 97 -6.30 11.35 -21.01
C GLY A 97 -6.03 11.74 -19.55
N GLU A 98 -5.27 10.94 -18.80
CA GLU A 98 -4.88 11.26 -17.42
C GLU A 98 -3.54 12.02 -17.40
N TYR A 99 -3.55 13.24 -16.86
CA TYR A 99 -2.37 14.11 -16.81
C TYR A 99 -2.03 14.49 -15.38
N TYR A 100 -0.82 14.12 -14.96
CA TYR A 100 -0.33 14.37 -13.61
C TYR A 100 0.93 15.23 -13.63
N LYS A 101 1.03 16.15 -12.66
CA LYS A 101 2.27 16.86 -12.39
C LYS A 101 3.24 15.92 -11.67
N LYS A 102 4.13 15.29 -12.45
CA LYS A 102 5.08 14.28 -11.96
C LYS A 102 5.82 14.69 -10.69
N SER A 103 6.31 15.93 -10.62
CA SER A 103 7.05 16.42 -9.45
C SER A 103 6.21 16.45 -8.18
N SER A 104 4.92 16.78 -8.29
CA SER A 104 3.99 16.74 -7.15
C SER A 104 3.74 15.30 -6.69
N VAL A 105 3.41 14.42 -7.63
CA VAL A 105 3.15 13.00 -7.32
C VAL A 105 4.38 12.34 -6.69
N LEU A 106 5.56 12.54 -7.26
CA LEU A 106 6.80 11.96 -6.74
C LEU A 106 7.13 12.48 -5.35
N LYS A 107 6.95 13.79 -5.10
CA LYS A 107 7.18 14.38 -3.79
C LYS A 107 6.26 13.74 -2.74
N GLU A 108 4.96 13.69 -3.02
CA GLU A 108 3.96 13.12 -2.10
C GLU A 108 4.21 11.64 -1.82
N VAL A 109 4.58 10.86 -2.86
CA VAL A 109 4.92 9.44 -2.70
C VAL A 109 6.17 9.25 -1.84
N ILE A 110 7.25 10.01 -2.08
CA ILE A 110 8.49 9.90 -1.30
C ILE A 110 8.24 10.25 0.16
N GLU A 111 7.56 11.37 0.43
CA GLU A 111 7.20 11.79 1.79
C GLU A 111 6.36 10.72 2.51
N ALA A 112 5.42 10.08 1.81
CA ALA A 112 4.62 9.00 2.38
C ALA A 112 5.43 7.72 2.65
N VAL A 113 6.40 7.37 1.79
CA VAL A 113 7.30 6.21 2.02
C VAL A 113 8.18 6.45 3.24
N GLU A 114 8.76 7.65 3.37
CA GLU A 114 9.59 8.02 4.53
C GLU A 114 8.78 7.91 5.84
N GLN A 115 7.50 8.30 5.83
CA GLN A 115 6.63 8.15 7.00
C GLN A 115 6.41 6.68 7.39
N LEU A 116 6.23 5.79 6.40
CA LEU A 116 6.10 4.35 6.66
C LEU A 116 7.39 3.77 7.26
N GLU A 117 8.55 4.16 6.76
CA GLU A 117 9.86 3.72 7.26
C GLU A 117 10.13 4.20 8.71
N VAL A 118 9.59 5.37 9.10
CA VAL A 118 9.64 5.81 10.50
C VAL A 118 8.71 4.96 11.38
N MET A 119 7.54 4.58 10.89
CA MET A 119 6.59 3.73 11.63
C MET A 119 7.16 2.33 11.91
N ASP A 120 7.95 1.79 11.00
CA ASP A 120 8.59 0.47 11.13
C ASP A 120 9.51 0.36 12.36
N GLN A 121 10.05 1.48 12.83
CA GLN A 121 10.87 1.53 14.06
C GLN A 121 10.04 1.24 15.32
N VAL A 122 8.72 1.42 15.24
CA VAL A 122 7.76 1.19 16.33
C VAL A 122 7.02 -0.13 16.15
N ILE A 123 6.62 -0.45 14.92
CA ILE A 123 5.87 -1.65 14.56
C ILE A 123 6.53 -2.28 13.34
N PRO A 124 7.25 -3.41 13.50
CA PRO A 124 7.91 -4.05 12.37
C PRO A 124 6.90 -4.43 11.27
N PRO A 125 7.24 -4.20 9.99
CA PRO A 125 6.35 -4.48 8.89
C PRO A 125 6.16 -6.00 8.73
N PRO A 126 5.00 -6.44 8.21
CA PRO A 126 4.78 -7.86 7.93
C PRO A 126 5.73 -8.33 6.83
N ILE A 127 6.39 -9.47 7.07
CA ILE A 127 7.24 -10.12 6.07
C ILE A 127 6.37 -10.76 5.00
N CYS A 128 6.69 -10.47 3.73
CA CYS A 128 6.04 -11.07 2.58
C CYS A 128 6.32 -12.58 2.53
N LYS A 129 5.30 -13.39 2.24
CA LYS A 129 5.49 -14.84 2.03
C LYS A 129 6.42 -15.17 0.85
N CYS A 130 6.47 -14.27 -0.13
CA CYS A 130 7.32 -14.41 -1.32
C CYS A 130 8.71 -13.77 -1.14
N ALA A 131 9.06 -13.32 0.07
CA ALA A 131 10.38 -12.73 0.34
C ALA A 131 11.48 -13.77 0.05
N GLY A 132 12.34 -13.49 -0.92
CA GLY A 132 13.44 -14.38 -1.34
C GLY A 132 13.22 -15.17 -2.64
N GLU A 133 12.09 -14.99 -3.33
CA GLU A 133 11.79 -15.61 -4.64
C GLU A 133 12.13 -14.69 -5.84
N ASP A 134 12.86 -13.60 -5.61
CA ASP A 134 13.27 -12.61 -6.62
C ASP A 134 14.43 -13.07 -7.53
#